data_AF-A0A7N8Y9C4-F1
#
_entry.id   AF-A0A7N8Y9C4-F1
#
_cell.length_a   1.000
_cell.length_b   1.000
_cell.length_c   1.000
_cell.angle_alpha   90.00
_cell.angle_beta   90.00
_cell.angle_gamma   90.00
#
_symmetry.space_group_name_H-M   'P 1'
#
loop_
_entity.id
_entity.type
_entity.pdbx_description
1 polymer ?
#
loop_
_entity_poly.entity_id
_entity_poly.type
_entity_poly.pdbx_seq_one_letter_code
_entity_poly.pdbx_strand_id
1 'polypeptide(L)'
;LKKVPAVPESLLKRRKAFATMKALRVKKMLAEKKARKVTRKLIYKRAEKYHKEYRQMYRREIRLARTARKVGNYYLSSPRGGMNKKTTHFVEGGDAGNREDQINRLIRRMN
;
A
#
# COMPACT_ATOMS: atom_id res chain seq x y z
N LEU A 1 60.16 24.54 33.95
CA LEU A 1 58.97 24.18 33.14
C LEU A 1 57.78 23.97 34.08
N LYS A 2 56.74 24.81 34.03
CA LYS A 2 55.52 24.63 34.85
C LYS A 2 54.84 23.30 34.46
N LYS A 3 54.75 22.33 35.38
CA LYS A 3 53.95 21.11 35.19
C LYS A 3 52.48 21.50 35.14
N VAL A 4 51.83 21.23 34.01
CA VAL A 4 50.38 21.41 33.83
C VAL A 4 49.65 20.41 34.74
N PRO A 5 48.53 20.77 35.41
CA PRO A 5 47.81 19.84 36.27
C PRO A 5 47.35 18.61 35.48
N ALA A 6 47.59 17.43 36.05
CA ALA A 6 47.13 16.17 35.48
C ALA A 6 45.60 16.18 35.38
N VAL A 7 45.07 15.79 34.22
CA VAL A 7 43.62 15.74 33.98
C VAL A 7 42.98 14.75 34.95
N PRO A 8 41.89 15.12 35.64
CA PRO A 8 41.22 14.20 36.56
C PRO A 8 40.75 12.92 35.88
N GLU A 9 40.97 11.77 36.51
CA GLU A 9 40.62 10.45 35.95
C GLU A 9 39.13 10.31 35.59
N SER A 10 38.25 10.90 36.40
CA SER A 10 36.80 10.92 36.16
C SER A 10 36.44 11.57 34.82
N LEU A 11 37.18 12.63 34.44
CA LEU A 11 37.00 13.34 33.18
C LEU A 11 37.51 12.52 32.00
N LEU A 12 38.61 11.77 32.16
CA LEU A 12 39.13 10.85 31.16
C LEU A 12 38.17 9.68 30.90
N LYS A 13 37.62 9.07 31.96
CA LYS A 13 36.61 8.00 31.87
C LYS A 13 35.36 8.49 31.14
N ARG A 14 34.86 9.68 31.48
CA ARG A 14 33.71 10.31 30.82
C ARG A 14 33.96 10.59 29.34
N ARG A 15 35.13 11.12 28.98
CA ARG A 15 35.50 11.38 27.57
C ARG A 15 35.53 10.08 26.74
N LYS A 16 36.09 9.00 27.28
CA LYS A 16 36.10 7.69 26.61
C LYS A 16 34.67 7.17 26.38
N ALA A 17 33.80 7.22 27.39
CA ALA A 17 32.40 6.82 27.27
C ALA A 17 31.63 7.65 26.22
N PHE A 18 31.83 8.98 26.19
CA PHE A 18 31.20 9.81 25.15
C PHE A 18 31.71 9.49 23.75
N ALA A 19 33.00 9.21 23.58
CA ALA A 19 33.57 8.83 22.30
C ALA A 19 32.97 7.51 21.77
N THR A 20 32.82 6.50 22.64
CA THR A 20 32.21 5.22 22.25
C THR A 20 30.73 5.39 21.89
N MET A 21 29.96 6.11 22.70
CA MET A 21 28.55 6.39 22.43
C MET A 21 28.35 7.18 21.14
N LYS A 22 29.21 8.16 20.86
CA LYS A 22 29.19 8.92 19.59
C LYS A 22 29.48 8.00 18.40
N ALA A 23 30.49 7.14 18.51
CA ALA A 23 30.83 6.19 17.45
C ALA A 23 29.68 5.20 17.17
N LEU A 24 29.03 4.68 18.21
CA LEU A 24 27.85 3.80 18.09
C LEU A 24 26.69 4.52 17.39
N ARG A 25 26.40 5.77 17.79
CA ARG A 25 25.33 6.57 17.17
C ARG A 25 25.59 6.83 15.69
N VAL A 26 26.84 7.15 15.32
CA VAL A 26 27.22 7.35 13.91
C VAL A 26 27.06 6.05 13.12
N LYS A 27 27.53 4.91 13.66
CA LYS A 27 27.35 3.60 13.01
C LYS A 27 25.87 3.27 12.78
N LYS A 28 25.01 3.49 13.78
CA LYS A 28 23.56 3.28 13.69
C LYS A 28 22.92 4.19 12.63
N MET A 29 23.26 5.48 12.63
CA MET A 29 22.76 6.44 11.64
C MET A 29 23.13 6.06 10.21
N LEU A 30 24.36 5.58 9.99
CA LEU A 30 24.81 5.13 8.67
C LEU A 30 24.05 3.86 8.22
N ALA A 31 23.83 2.91 9.12
CA ALA A 31 23.04 1.72 8.84
C ALA A 31 21.59 2.07 8.48
N GLU A 32 20.94 2.93 9.26
CA GLU A 32 19.59 3.41 9.01
C GLU A 32 19.49 4.17 7.67
N LYS A 33 20.49 5.00 7.33
CA LYS A 33 20.54 5.71 6.05
C LYS A 33 20.61 4.74 4.87
N LYS A 34 21.37 3.65 4.99
CA LYS A 34 21.41 2.58 3.97
C LYS A 34 20.05 1.90 3.85
N ALA A 35 19.44 1.50 4.96
CA ALA A 35 18.12 0.88 4.98
C ALA A 35 17.05 1.80 4.34
N ARG A 36 17.06 3.10 4.66
CA ARG A 36 16.13 4.10 4.11
C ARG A 36 16.25 4.26 2.59
N LYS A 37 17.46 4.14 2.04
CA LYS A 37 17.65 4.16 0.58
C LYS A 37 16.98 2.95 -0.09
N VAL A 38 17.14 1.77 0.50
CA VAL A 38 16.52 0.53 -0.01
C VAL A 38 15.00 0.65 0.05
N THR A 39 14.43 1.08 1.18
CA THR A 39 12.97 1.23 1.33
C THR A 39 12.41 2.29 0.37
N ARG A 40 13.11 3.42 0.17
CA ARG A 40 12.68 4.45 -0.79
C ARG A 40 12.62 3.91 -2.23
N LYS A 41 13.61 3.12 -2.65
CA LYS A 41 13.63 2.49 -3.98
C LYS A 41 12.44 1.54 -4.15
N LEU A 42 12.14 0.75 -3.12
CA LEU A 42 10.99 -0.16 -3.11
C LEU A 42 9.66 0.59 -3.18
N ILE A 43 9.48 1.65 -2.38
CA ILE A 43 8.27 2.48 -2.38
C ILE A 43 8.04 3.08 -3.77
N TYR A 44 9.09 3.61 -4.40
CA TYR A 44 8.99 4.18 -5.75
C TYR A 44 8.53 3.14 -6.78
N LYS A 45 9.10 1.92 -6.74
CA LYS A 45 8.71 0.83 -7.64
C LYS A 45 7.28 0.34 -7.40
N ARG A 46 6.83 0.31 -6.14
CA ARG A 46 5.43 0.00 -5.79
C ARG A 46 4.48 1.07 -6.33
N ALA A 47 4.81 2.35 -6.18
CA ALA A 47 4.01 3.45 -6.71
C ALA A 47 3.87 3.38 -8.23
N GLU A 48 4.98 3.12 -8.95
CA GLU A 48 4.98 2.90 -10.40
C GLU A 48 4.04 1.76 -10.81
N LYS A 49 4.10 0.62 -10.09
CA LYS A 49 3.22 -0.53 -10.32
C LYS A 49 1.74 -0.17 -10.11
N TYR A 50 1.40 0.46 -8.98
CA TYR A 50 0.02 0.83 -8.69
C TYR A 50 -0.54 1.81 -9.72
N HIS A 51 0.23 2.82 -10.12
CA HIS A 51 -0.18 3.75 -11.17
C HIS A 51 -0.51 3.02 -12.49
N LYS A 52 0.36 2.09 -12.91
CA LYS A 52 0.12 1.27 -14.11
C LYS A 52 -1.12 0.40 -13.97
N GLU A 53 -1.31 -0.24 -12.82
CA GLU A 53 -2.46 -1.10 -12.53
C GLU A 53 -3.78 -0.32 -12.61
N TYR A 54 -3.90 0.81 -11.92
CA TYR A 54 -5.09 1.67 -11.99
C TYR A 54 -5.37 2.17 -13.41
N ARG A 55 -4.32 2.58 -14.16
CA ARG A 55 -4.46 3.02 -15.56
C ARG A 55 -4.96 1.88 -16.45
N GLN A 56 -4.45 0.66 -16.27
CA GLN A 56 -4.87 -0.51 -17.02
C GLN A 56 -6.31 -0.91 -16.68
N MET A 57 -6.69 -0.91 -15.40
CA MET A 57 -8.05 -1.18 -14.96
C MET A 57 -9.04 -0.17 -15.56
N TYR A 58 -8.76 1.12 -15.48
CA TYR A 58 -9.61 2.15 -16.07
C TYR A 58 -9.79 1.97 -17.59
N ARG A 59 -8.70 1.69 -18.32
CA ARG A 59 -8.77 1.42 -19.76
C ARG A 59 -9.54 0.12 -20.07
N ARG A 60 -9.46 -0.88 -19.19
CA ARG A 60 -10.19 -2.14 -19.34
C ARG A 60 -11.69 -1.90 -19.18
N GLU A 61 -12.12 -1.18 -18.15
CA GLU A 61 -13.54 -0.84 -17.93
C GLU A 61 -14.13 -0.11 -19.16
N ILE A 62 -13.44 0.93 -19.65
CA ILE A 62 -13.85 1.65 -20.86
C ILE A 62 -13.96 0.72 -22.06
N ARG A 63 -12.98 -0.18 -22.24
CA ARG A 63 -12.99 -1.13 -23.36
C ARG A 63 -14.21 -2.04 -23.30
N LEU A 64 -14.49 -2.63 -22.14
CA LEU A 64 -15.63 -3.53 -21.94
C LEU A 64 -16.95 -2.81 -22.21
N ALA A 65 -17.12 -1.59 -21.69
CA ALA A 65 -18.29 -0.77 -21.96
C ALA A 65 -18.47 -0.47 -23.46
N ARG A 66 -17.38 -0.14 -24.17
CA ARG A 66 -17.42 0.11 -25.63
C ARG A 66 -17.73 -1.16 -26.43
N THR A 67 -17.12 -2.29 -26.07
CA THR A 67 -17.38 -3.57 -26.73
C THR A 67 -18.83 -4.00 -26.53
N ALA A 68 -19.38 -3.88 -25.32
CA ALA A 68 -20.78 -4.18 -25.05
C ALA A 68 -21.70 -3.31 -25.91
N ARG A 69 -21.47 -1.98 -25.92
CA ARG A 69 -22.24 -1.04 -26.75
C ARG A 69 -22.16 -1.37 -28.24
N LYS A 70 -21.00 -1.79 -28.75
CA LYS A 70 -20.80 -2.17 -30.16
C LYS A 70 -21.67 -3.37 -30.56
N VAL A 71 -21.90 -4.30 -29.64
CA VAL A 71 -22.71 -5.52 -29.87
C VAL A 71 -24.19 -5.31 -29.49
N GLY A 72 -24.55 -4.12 -29.00
CA GLY A 72 -25.91 -3.80 -28.53
C GLY A 72 -26.23 -4.30 -27.12
N ASN A 73 -25.22 -4.77 -26.37
CA ASN A 73 -25.35 -5.23 -25.00
C ASN A 73 -24.96 -4.14 -23.98
N TYR A 74 -25.30 -4.38 -22.71
CA TYR A 74 -24.96 -3.51 -21.59
C TYR A 74 -23.84 -4.12 -20.73
N TYR A 75 -22.96 -3.27 -20.22
CA TYR A 75 -21.93 -3.65 -19.26
C TYR A 75 -22.24 -3.00 -17.90
N LEU A 76 -22.41 -3.82 -16.87
CA LEU A 76 -22.73 -3.39 -15.50
C LEU A 76 -21.48 -3.51 -14.61
N SER A 77 -21.30 -2.57 -13.68
CA SER A 77 -20.20 -2.62 -12.72
C SER A 77 -20.48 -3.61 -11.58
N SER A 78 -19.49 -3.91 -10.74
CA SER A 78 -19.74 -4.72 -9.54
C SER A 78 -20.62 -3.96 -8.54
N PRO A 79 -21.56 -4.63 -7.85
CA PRO A 79 -22.45 -3.94 -6.91
C PRO A 79 -21.65 -3.34 -5.75
N ARG A 80 -22.04 -2.14 -5.30
CA ARG A 80 -21.49 -1.49 -4.10
C ARG A 80 -21.57 -2.46 -2.91
N GLY A 81 -20.45 -2.59 -2.19
CA GLY A 81 -20.29 -3.55 -1.09
C GLY A 81 -20.00 -4.99 -1.52
N GLY A 82 -19.91 -5.27 -2.82
CA GLY A 82 -19.65 -6.60 -3.35
C GLY A 82 -20.88 -7.52 -3.35
N MET A 83 -20.63 -8.79 -3.66
CA MET A 83 -21.63 -9.86 -3.60
C MET A 83 -21.40 -10.65 -2.31
N ASN A 84 -22.48 -10.98 -1.59
CA ASN A 84 -22.49 -11.76 -0.37
C ASN A 84 -22.09 -13.22 -0.63
N LYS A 85 -22.84 -13.92 -1.50
CA LYS A 85 -22.59 -15.33 -1.87
C LYS A 85 -22.82 -15.55 -3.37
N LYS A 86 -21.74 -15.56 -4.14
CA LYS A 86 -21.79 -15.62 -5.62
C LYS A 86 -22.30 -16.96 -6.18
N THR A 87 -22.17 -18.03 -5.41
CA THR A 87 -22.48 -19.40 -5.84
C THR A 87 -23.84 -19.89 -5.35
N THR A 88 -24.40 -19.25 -4.32
CA THR A 88 -25.69 -19.63 -3.72
C THR A 88 -26.83 -18.91 -4.42
N HIS A 89 -27.95 -19.60 -4.65
CA HIS A 89 -29.12 -19.02 -5.31
C HIS A 89 -29.75 -17.90 -4.48
N PHE A 90 -30.37 -16.92 -5.16
CA PHE A 90 -31.00 -15.78 -4.50
C PHE A 90 -32.09 -16.18 -3.50
N VAL A 91 -32.93 -17.17 -3.85
CA VAL A 91 -33.99 -17.71 -2.98
C VAL A 91 -33.44 -18.40 -1.72
N GLU A 92 -32.19 -18.86 -1.75
CA GLU A 92 -31.48 -19.45 -0.61
C GLU A 92 -30.69 -18.40 0.20
N GLY A 93 -30.91 -17.10 -0.08
CA GLY A 93 -30.20 -15.99 0.55
C GLY A 93 -28.84 -15.67 -0.06
N GLY A 94 -28.56 -16.13 -1.28
CA GLY A 94 -27.35 -15.80 -2.05
C GLY A 94 -27.52 -14.68 -3.07
N ASP A 95 -26.61 -14.61 -4.04
CA ASP A 95 -26.59 -13.58 -5.10
C ASP A 95 -26.64 -14.16 -6.53
N ALA A 96 -26.71 -15.48 -6.67
CA ALA A 96 -26.74 -16.15 -7.97
C ALA A 96 -28.17 -16.32 -8.50
N GLY A 97 -28.31 -16.30 -9.83
CA GLY A 97 -29.55 -16.63 -10.53
C GLY A 97 -30.57 -15.49 -10.62
N ASN A 98 -31.81 -15.87 -10.93
CA ASN A 98 -32.93 -14.96 -11.14
C ASN A 98 -33.34 -14.28 -9.82
N ARG A 99 -33.59 -12.96 -9.88
CA ARG A 99 -34.08 -12.15 -8.76
C ARG A 99 -35.52 -11.67 -8.96
N GLU A 100 -36.16 -12.07 -10.06
CA GLU A 100 -37.48 -11.64 -10.48
C GLU A 100 -37.61 -10.11 -10.37
N ASP A 101 -38.63 -9.62 -9.70
CA ASP A 101 -38.93 -8.19 -9.54
C ASP A 101 -37.86 -7.42 -8.75
N GLN A 102 -36.98 -8.13 -8.03
CA GLN A 102 -35.93 -7.53 -7.22
C GLN A 102 -34.65 -7.23 -8.01
N ILE A 103 -34.61 -7.54 -9.31
CA ILE A 103 -33.43 -7.28 -10.16
C ILE A 103 -33.02 -5.81 -10.19
N ASN A 104 -34.00 -4.90 -10.20
CA ASN A 104 -33.76 -3.46 -10.21
C ASN A 104 -33.00 -2.97 -8.96
N ARG A 105 -33.21 -3.61 -7.81
CA ARG A 105 -32.47 -3.30 -6.59
C ARG A 105 -30.98 -3.62 -6.75
N LEU A 106 -30.66 -4.74 -7.41
CA LEU A 106 -29.27 -5.09 -7.69
C LEU A 106 -28.65 -4.13 -8.71
N ILE A 107 -29.35 -3.84 -9.80
CA ILE A 107 -28.86 -2.93 -10.84
C ILE A 107 -28.53 -1.55 -10.25
N ARG A 108 -29.37 -1.02 -9.36
CA ARG A 108 -29.08 0.25 -8.66
C ARG A 108 -27.81 0.20 -7.81
N ARG A 109 -27.40 -0.96 -7.31
CA ARG A 109 -26.12 -1.12 -6.59
C ARG A 109 -24.93 -1.15 -7.54
N MET A 110 -25.14 -1.49 -8.81
CA MET A 110 -24.13 -1.59 -9.87
C MET A 110 -23.98 -0.29 -10.70
N ASN A 111 -24.76 0.75 -10.36
CA ASN A 111 -24.72 2.09 -10.96
C ASN A 111 -24.13 3.12 -9.99
#